data_AF-A0A938D839-F1
#
_entry.id   AF-A0A938D839-F1
#
_cell.length_a   1.000
_cell.length_b   1.000
_cell.length_c   1.000
_cell.angle_alpha   90.00
_cell.angle_beta   90.00
_cell.angle_gamma   90.00
#
_symmetry.space_group_name_H-M   'P 1'
#
loop_
_entity.id
_entity.type
_entity.pdbx_description
1 polymer ?
#
loop_
_entity_poly.entity_id
_entity_poly.type
_entity_poly.pdbx_seq_one_letter_code
_entity_poly.pdbx_strand_id
1 'polypeptide(L)'
;MSIKETIAGLITDPSAAHKRLIEYVTAQLSQGRTLGDTLEDPYVTNRLNPMERRALLDEPEIVAAAQAEPLGEMRARLEEIAGS
;
A
#
# COMPACT_ATOMS: atom_id res chain seq x y z
N MET A 1 21.05 3.60 -15.80
CA MET A 1 19.91 3.80 -14.89
C MET A 1 19.63 2.47 -14.22
N SER A 2 19.69 2.44 -12.89
CA SER A 2 19.32 1.29 -12.07
C SER A 2 17.79 1.20 -11.98
N ILE A 3 17.25 -0.02 -11.91
CA ILE A 3 15.80 -0.27 -11.74
C ILE A 3 15.25 0.51 -10.53
N LYS A 4 16.03 0.63 -9.45
CA LYS A 4 15.66 1.41 -8.27
C LYS A 4 15.44 2.89 -8.56
N GLU A 5 16.23 3.49 -9.44
CA GLU A 5 16.11 4.89 -9.84
C GLU A 5 14.85 5.12 -10.69
N THR A 6 14.54 4.18 -11.58
CA THR A 6 13.31 4.20 -12.39
C THR A 6 12.08 4.08 -11.51
N ILE A 7 12.09 3.16 -10.54
CA ILE A 7 11.00 2.97 -9.58
C ILE A 7 10.78 4.23 -8.74
N ALA A 8 11.85 4.84 -8.21
CA ALA A 8 11.76 6.05 -7.40
C ALA A 8 11.09 7.23 -8.15
N GLY A 9 11.31 7.35 -9.46
CA GLY A 9 10.67 8.37 -10.28
C GLY A 9 9.16 8.16 -10.51
N LEU A 10 8.66 6.93 -10.32
CA LEU A 10 7.23 6.60 -10.47
C LEU A 10 6.41 6.85 -9.20
N ILE A 11 7.08 6.90 -8.03
CA ILE A 11 6.45 7.10 -6.71
C ILE A 11 5.93 8.53 -6.51
N THR A 12 6.43 9.50 -7.29
CA THR A 12 6.15 10.92 -7.06
C THR A 12 5.19 11.52 -8.07
N ASP A 13 4.25 10.76 -8.64
CA ASP A 13 3.26 11.32 -9.57
C ASP A 13 2.18 12.12 -8.80
N PRO A 14 2.12 13.46 -8.94
CA PRO A 14 1.10 14.26 -8.26
C PRO A 14 -0.29 14.17 -8.94
N SER A 15 -0.45 13.36 -9.99
CA SER A 15 -1.69 13.28 -10.76
C SER A 15 -2.89 12.90 -9.89
N ALA A 16 -4.06 13.44 -10.25
CA ALA A 16 -5.31 13.12 -9.56
C ALA A 16 -5.75 11.65 -9.77
N ALA A 17 -5.17 10.97 -10.76
CA ALA A 17 -5.36 9.53 -10.98
C ALA A 17 -4.53 8.72 -9.99
N HIS A 18 -3.27 9.09 -9.77
CA HIS A 18 -2.37 8.47 -8.79
C HIS A 18 -2.93 8.56 -7.37
N LYS A 19 -3.38 9.74 -6.95
CA LYS A 19 -4.00 9.94 -5.62
C LYS A 19 -5.20 9.02 -5.38
N ARG A 20 -6.11 8.93 -6.37
CA ARG A 20 -7.28 8.04 -6.27
C ARG A 20 -6.91 6.57 -6.19
N LEU A 21 -5.84 6.18 -6.88
CA LEU A 21 -5.32 4.82 -6.82
C LEU A 21 -4.76 4.51 -5.43
N ILE A 22 -3.99 5.43 -4.84
CA ILE A 22 -3.49 5.27 -3.46
C ILE A 22 -4.64 5.22 -2.46
N GLU A 23 -5.61 6.14 -2.56
CA GLU A 23 -6.83 6.13 -1.73
C GLU A 23 -7.58 4.80 -1.84
N TYR A 24 -7.72 4.27 -3.07
CA TYR A 24 -8.35 2.97 -3.28
C TYR A 24 -7.58 1.84 -2.59
N VAL A 25 -6.26 1.74 -2.81
CA VAL A 25 -5.44 0.66 -2.23
C VAL A 25 -5.46 0.72 -0.70
N THR A 26 -5.27 1.90 -0.12
CA THR A 26 -5.31 2.08 1.35
C THR A 26 -6.68 1.77 1.95
N ALA A 27 -7.78 2.09 1.24
CA ALA A 27 -9.13 1.72 1.65
C ALA A 27 -9.38 0.20 1.58
N GLN A 28 -8.84 -0.51 0.59
CA GLN A 28 -8.96 -1.97 0.52
C GLN A 28 -8.20 -2.65 1.67
N LEU A 29 -6.98 -2.17 1.98
CA LEU A 29 -6.19 -2.67 3.10
C LEU A 29 -6.90 -2.46 4.44
N SER A 30 -7.51 -1.29 4.66
CA SER A 30 -8.27 -1.03 5.89
C SER A 30 -9.55 -1.87 6.03
N GLN A 31 -10.05 -2.42 4.93
CA GLN A 31 -11.16 -3.38 4.90
C GLN A 31 -10.72 -4.84 5.10
N GLY A 32 -9.43 -5.08 5.34
CA GLY A 32 -8.88 -6.42 5.59
C GLY A 32 -8.55 -7.22 4.33
N ARG A 33 -8.55 -6.60 3.14
CA ARG A 33 -7.97 -7.25 1.95
C ARG A 33 -6.45 -7.27 2.06
N THR A 34 -5.85 -8.33 1.53
CA THR A 34 -4.39 -8.42 1.47
C THR A 34 -3.84 -7.48 0.40
N LEU A 35 -2.58 -7.06 0.58
CA LEU A 35 -1.89 -6.26 -0.44
C LEU A 35 -1.74 -7.03 -1.76
N GLY A 36 -1.50 -8.34 -1.70
CA GLY A 36 -1.42 -9.19 -2.90
C GLY A 36 -2.71 -9.16 -3.71
N ASP A 37 -3.85 -9.45 -3.08
CA ASP A 37 -5.16 -9.45 -3.74
C ASP A 37 -5.52 -8.07 -4.28
N THR A 38 -5.18 -7.01 -3.54
CA THR A 38 -5.45 -5.63 -3.94
C THR A 38 -4.63 -5.24 -5.18
N LEU A 39 -3.38 -5.70 -5.29
CA LEU A 39 -2.51 -5.41 -6.44
C LEU A 39 -2.92 -6.19 -7.71
N GLU A 40 -3.61 -7.31 -7.56
CA GLU A 40 -4.18 -8.08 -8.67
C GLU A 40 -5.60 -7.65 -9.05
N ASP A 41 -6.19 -6.70 -8.32
CA ASP A 41 -7.54 -6.21 -8.59
C ASP A 41 -7.62 -5.54 -9.98
N PRO A 42 -8.70 -5.80 -10.77
CA PRO A 42 -8.90 -5.16 -12.07
C PRO A 42 -8.79 -3.64 -12.06
N TYR A 43 -9.18 -2.98 -10.97
CA TYR A 43 -9.04 -1.53 -10.84
C TYR A 43 -7.57 -1.09 -10.89
N VAL A 44 -6.67 -1.87 -10.30
CA VAL A 44 -5.22 -1.61 -10.25
C VAL A 44 -4.55 -2.07 -11.54
N THR A 45 -4.82 -3.29 -11.99
CA THR A 45 -4.14 -3.89 -13.15
C THR A 45 -4.51 -3.20 -14.47
N ASN A 46 -5.71 -2.63 -14.58
CA ASN A 46 -6.11 -1.87 -15.78
C ASN A 46 -5.47 -0.48 -15.84
N ARG A 47 -4.90 0.01 -14.74
CA ARG A 47 -4.33 1.37 -14.62
C ARG A 47 -2.82 1.38 -14.59
N LEU A 48 -2.21 0.30 -14.10
CA LEU A 48 -0.78 0.23 -13.89
C LEU A 48 -0.16 -0.90 -14.71
N ASN A 49 0.97 -0.59 -15.32
CA ASN A 49 1.86 -1.62 -15.80
C ASN A 49 2.57 -2.33 -14.62
N PRO A 50 3.20 -3.50 -14.84
CA PRO A 50 3.84 -4.25 -13.76
C PRO A 50 4.93 -3.49 -13.00
N MET A 51 5.65 -2.57 -13.65
CA MET A 51 6.72 -1.77 -13.03
C MET A 51 6.15 -0.66 -12.14
N GLU A 52 5.09 0.00 -12.57
CA GLU A 52 4.34 0.97 -11.74
C GLU A 52 3.70 0.29 -10.55
N ARG A 53 3.13 -0.90 -10.74
CA ARG A 53 2.58 -1.70 -9.64
C ARG A 53 3.65 -2.10 -8.63
N ARG A 54 4.88 -2.39 -9.09
CA ARG A 54 6.02 -2.59 -8.20
C ARG A 54 6.36 -1.31 -7.44
N ALA A 55 6.27 -0.14 -8.07
CA ALA A 55 6.55 1.14 -7.41
C ALA A 55 5.57 1.44 -6.27
N LEU A 56 4.32 0.98 -6.36
CA LEU A 56 3.35 1.08 -5.25
C LEU A 56 3.83 0.43 -3.94
N LEU A 57 4.71 -0.57 -4.00
CA LEU A 57 5.25 -1.20 -2.80
C LEU A 57 6.22 -0.30 -2.01
N ASP A 58 6.69 0.77 -2.64
CA ASP A 58 7.59 1.75 -2.05
C ASP A 58 6.86 3.09 -1.74
N GLU A 59 5.55 3.17 -2.02
CA GLU A 59 4.72 4.34 -1.71
C GLU A 59 4.51 4.47 -0.19
N PRO A 60 4.87 5.60 0.44
CA PRO A 60 4.78 5.77 1.89
C PRO A 60 3.39 5.49 2.47
N GLU A 61 2.34 5.94 1.76
CA GLU A 61 0.94 5.78 2.19
C GLU A 61 0.50 4.31 2.13
N ILE A 62 0.94 3.57 1.10
CA ILE A 62 0.64 2.14 0.95
C ILE A 62 1.42 1.32 1.97
N VAL A 63 2.70 1.62 2.17
CA VAL A 63 3.54 0.96 3.19
C VAL A 63 2.93 1.14 4.58
N ALA A 64 2.52 2.36 4.93
CA ALA A 64 1.88 2.65 6.21
C ALA A 64 0.56 1.87 6.38
N ALA A 65 -0.27 1.81 5.35
CA ALA A 65 -1.54 1.07 5.38
C ALA A 65 -1.33 -0.45 5.50
N ALA A 66 -0.37 -1.02 4.77
CA ALA A 66 -0.08 -2.45 4.80
C ALA A 66 0.49 -2.91 6.16
N GLN A 67 1.17 -2.01 6.88
CA GLN A 67 1.69 -2.28 8.22
C GLN A 67 0.68 -2.02 9.34
N ALA A 68 -0.47 -1.40 9.05
CA ALA A 68 -1.43 -1.01 10.07
C ALA A 68 -2.08 -2.22 10.77
N GLU A 69 -2.34 -3.31 10.05
CA GLU A 69 -2.98 -4.50 10.61
C GLU A 69 -2.08 -5.25 11.62
N PRO A 70 -0.83 -5.63 11.29
CA PRO A 70 0.08 -6.24 12.27
C PRO A 70 0.36 -5.35 13.48
N LEU A 71 0.40 -4.02 13.29
CA LEU A 71 0.58 -3.05 14.37
C LEU A 71 -0.66 -2.95 15.28
N GLY A 72 -1.87 -3.08 14.72
CA GLY A 72 -3.11 -3.12 15.48
C GLY A 72 -3.17 -4.34 16.39
N GLU A 73 -2.87 -5.52 15.87
CA GLU A 73 -2.81 -6.76 16.66
C GLU A 73 -1.78 -6.69 17.78
N MET A 74 -0.58 -6.18 17.46
CA MET A 74 0.48 -6.03 18.47
C MET A 74 0.09 -5.04 19.58
N ARG A 75 -0.58 -3.93 19.24
CA ARG A 75 -1.09 -2.98 20.24
C ARG A 75 -2.10 -3.63 21.16
N ALA A 76 -3.11 -4.32 20.62
CA ALA A 76 -4.12 -4.99 21.43
C ALA A 76 -3.48 -6.01 22.40
N ARG A 77 -2.52 -6.80 21.90
CA ARG A 77 -1.77 -7.75 22.73
C ARG A 77 -0.97 -7.06 23.84
N LEU A 78 -0.31 -5.93 23.56
CA LEU A 78 0.45 -5.19 24.55
C LEU A 78 -0.47 -4.50 25.58
N GLU A 79 -1.65 -4.05 25.17
CA GLU A 79 -2.68 -3.50 26.07
C GLU A 79 -3.24 -4.56 27.01
N GLU A 80 -3.49 -5.79 26.54
CA GLU A 80 -3.89 -6.93 27.39
C GLU A 80 -2.83 -7.26 28.46
N ILE A 81 -1.55 -7.24 28.09
CA ILE A 81 -0.44 -7.49 29.01
C ILE A 81 -0.30 -6.33 30.01
N ALA A 82 -0.45 -5.08 29.56
CA ALA A 82 -0.32 -3.89 30.41
C ALA A 82 -1.51 -3.66 31.34
N GLY A 83 -2.68 -4.22 31.00
CA GLY A 83 -3.90 -4.16 31.80
C GLY A 83 -4.08 -5.32 32.81
N SER A 84 -3.11 -6.24 32.90
CA SER A 84 -3.03 -7.30 33.92
C SER A 84 -1.99 -6.97 35.00
#